data_AF-A0A508AU69-F1
#
_entry.id   AF-A0A508AU69-F1
#
_cell.length_a   1.000
_cell.length_b   1.000
_cell.length_c   1.000
_cell.angle_alpha   90.00
_cell.angle_beta   90.00
_cell.angle_gamma   90.00
#
_symmetry.space_group_name_H-M   'P 1'
#
loop_
_entity.id
_entity.type
_entity.pdbx_description
1 polymer ?
#
loop_
_entity_poly.entity_id
_entity_poly.type
_entity_poly.pdbx_seq_one_letter_code
_entity_poly.pdbx_strand_id
1 'polypeptide(L)'
;MRRFLLKAVVALTLVGSAFAASAGTSQQPDQIRARQAQISAGLQAGNSPYAELSARSREELAERQARLLAVLEGKQHIDELDGDAQAQVEADVKWIENALTRAEDERMVCERRRILGSNRKERVCKTVAQLREEREAARSVMDSRGTCIDCKVE
;
A
#
# COMPACT_ATOMS: atom_id res chain seq x y z
N MET A 1 -18.22 17.72 64.52
CA MET A 1 -18.21 18.84 63.56
C MET A 1 -17.42 18.42 62.33
N ARG A 2 -18.08 18.40 61.15
CA ARG A 2 -17.56 18.52 59.75
C ARG A 2 -16.33 17.65 59.37
N ARG A 3 -16.34 16.71 58.42
CA ARG A 3 -17.19 16.33 57.27
C ARG A 3 -16.93 14.83 57.00
N PHE A 4 -17.92 13.93 57.08
CA PHE A 4 -18.60 13.28 55.94
C PHE A 4 -17.66 12.80 54.81
N LEU A 5 -17.70 11.58 54.26
CA LEU A 5 -18.34 10.27 54.47
C LEU A 5 -17.86 9.43 53.24
N LEU A 6 -17.62 8.12 53.40
CA LEU A 6 -17.84 7.04 52.40
C LEU A 6 -17.01 7.10 51.08
N LYS A 7 -16.56 6.03 50.39
CA LYS A 7 -16.83 4.58 50.27
C LYS A 7 -15.64 4.03 49.43
N ALA A 8 -15.11 2.82 49.66
CA ALA A 8 -15.43 1.58 48.91
C ALA A 8 -15.33 1.77 47.35
N VAL A 9 -14.73 0.92 46.51
CA VAL A 9 -14.48 -0.51 46.57
C VAL A 9 -13.84 -0.92 45.22
N VAL A 10 -13.06 -2.00 45.24
CA VAL A 10 -12.85 -2.98 44.14
C VAL A 10 -11.97 -2.66 42.93
N ALA A 11 -11.02 -3.58 42.77
CA ALA A 11 -10.17 -3.88 41.64
C ALA A 11 -10.91 -3.88 40.28
N LEU A 12 -10.27 -3.27 39.27
CA LEU A 12 -10.60 -3.51 37.87
C LEU A 12 -9.33 -3.98 37.15
N THR A 13 -9.27 -5.30 36.99
CA THR A 13 -8.37 -6.03 36.10
C THR A 13 -8.44 -5.47 34.68
N LEU A 14 -7.32 -4.97 34.16
CA LEU A 14 -7.14 -4.73 32.72
C LEU A 14 -7.11 -6.09 32.01
N VAL A 15 -8.26 -6.51 31.47
CA VAL A 15 -8.33 -7.52 30.42
C VAL A 15 -7.84 -6.85 29.14
N GLY A 16 -6.62 -7.18 28.74
CA GLY A 16 -6.10 -6.85 27.41
C GLY A 16 -6.79 -7.74 26.37
N SER A 17 -7.78 -7.19 25.67
CA SER A 17 -8.34 -7.81 24.47
C SER A 17 -7.28 -7.77 23.36
N ALA A 18 -6.51 -8.86 23.23
CA ALA A 18 -5.72 -9.09 22.04
C ALA A 18 -6.67 -9.39 20.88
N PHE A 19 -7.00 -8.38 20.07
CA PHE A 19 -7.61 -8.60 18.77
C PHE A 19 -6.56 -9.26 17.87
N ALA A 20 -6.66 -10.58 17.74
CA ALA A 20 -5.96 -11.34 16.70
C ALA A 20 -6.61 -10.97 15.35
N ALA A 21 -5.93 -10.13 14.58
CA ALA A 21 -6.26 -9.89 13.18
C ALA A 21 -5.91 -11.14 12.38
N SER A 22 -6.91 -12.01 12.17
CA SER A 22 -6.79 -13.13 11.23
C SER A 22 -6.68 -12.57 9.82
N ALA A 23 -5.46 -12.63 9.27
CA ALA A 23 -5.18 -12.44 7.87
C ALA A 23 -5.86 -13.57 7.08
N GLY A 24 -7.00 -13.24 6.48
CA GLY A 24 -7.85 -14.18 5.74
C GLY A 24 -9.30 -13.74 5.86
N THR A 25 -9.68 -12.71 5.12
CA THR A 25 -11.09 -12.30 5.08
C THR A 25 -11.41 -12.04 3.62
N SER A 26 -12.34 -12.84 3.08
CA SER A 26 -13.11 -12.46 1.90
C SER A 26 -13.51 -11.00 2.07
N GLN A 27 -12.98 -10.11 1.23
CA GLN A 27 -13.24 -8.69 1.37
C GLN A 27 -14.75 -8.47 1.24
N GLN A 28 -15.40 -8.13 2.34
CA GLN A 28 -16.83 -7.85 2.35
C GLN A 28 -17.11 -6.75 1.32
N PRO A 29 -18.21 -6.84 0.53
CA PRO A 29 -18.54 -5.86 -0.49
C PRO A 29 -18.52 -4.40 0.01
N ASP A 30 -18.86 -4.16 1.27
CA ASP A 30 -18.76 -2.84 1.89
C ASP A 30 -17.33 -2.31 1.99
N GLN A 31 -16.36 -3.17 2.31
CA GLN A 31 -14.94 -2.79 2.30
C GLN A 31 -14.45 -2.48 0.89
N ILE A 32 -14.96 -3.21 -0.11
CA ILE A 32 -14.66 -2.93 -1.51
C ILE A 32 -15.24 -1.58 -1.90
N ARG A 33 -16.51 -1.30 -1.61
CA ARG A 33 -17.13 0.02 -1.88
C ARG A 33 -16.40 1.15 -1.17
N ALA A 34 -16.03 0.98 0.10
CA ALA A 34 -15.28 1.98 0.86
C ALA A 34 -13.90 2.25 0.23
N ARG A 35 -13.18 1.21 -0.18
CA ARG A 35 -11.91 1.37 -0.92
C ARG A 35 -12.12 2.05 -2.27
N GLN A 36 -13.17 1.71 -3.02
CA GLN A 36 -13.46 2.37 -4.29
C GLN A 36 -13.75 3.86 -4.10
N ALA A 37 -14.52 4.23 -3.07
CA ALA A 37 -14.78 5.62 -2.74
C ALA A 37 -13.49 6.39 -2.39
N GLN A 38 -12.57 5.76 -1.64
CA GLN A 38 -11.26 6.35 -1.34
C GLN A 38 -10.41 6.55 -2.60
N ILE A 39 -10.39 5.57 -3.51
CA ILE A 39 -9.68 5.67 -4.78
C ILE A 39 -10.27 6.80 -5.64
N SER A 40 -11.60 6.88 -5.74
CA SER A 40 -12.28 7.95 -6.50
C SER A 40 -12.00 9.34 -5.91
N ALA A 41 -12.02 9.47 -4.59
CA ALA A 41 -11.62 10.72 -3.92
C ALA A 41 -10.15 11.05 -4.17
N GLY A 42 -9.26 10.05 -4.17
CA GLY A 42 -7.84 10.21 -4.47
C GLY A 42 -7.57 10.67 -5.90
N LEU A 43 -8.31 10.15 -6.88
CA LEU A 43 -8.27 10.59 -8.28
C LEU A 43 -8.71 12.06 -8.43
N GLN A 44 -9.81 12.45 -7.79
CA GLN A 44 -10.33 13.81 -7.84
C GLN A 44 -9.40 14.82 -7.15
N ALA A 45 -8.81 14.42 -6.03
CA ALA A 45 -7.84 15.24 -5.30
C ALA A 45 -6.51 15.38 -6.06
N GLY A 46 -6.24 14.52 -7.06
CA GLY A 46 -4.98 14.53 -7.80
C GLY A 46 -3.77 14.19 -6.93
N ASN A 47 -3.96 13.37 -5.90
CA ASN A 47 -2.88 12.96 -5.01
C ASN A 47 -2.05 11.82 -5.62
N SER A 48 -0.79 11.70 -5.24
CA SER A 48 0.01 10.50 -5.51
C SER A 48 -0.62 9.28 -4.79
N PRO A 49 -0.66 8.09 -5.40
CA PRO A 49 -0.04 7.70 -6.67
C PRO A 49 -0.85 8.03 -7.93
N TYR A 50 -2.09 8.52 -7.79
CA TYR A 50 -3.00 8.77 -8.91
C TYR A 50 -2.56 9.91 -9.83
N ALA A 51 -1.82 10.88 -9.31
CA ALA A 51 -1.23 11.99 -10.07
C ALA A 51 -0.24 11.52 -11.14
N GLU A 52 0.44 10.40 -10.90
CA GLU A 52 1.47 9.85 -11.77
C GLU A 52 0.87 8.99 -12.91
N LEU A 53 -0.44 8.69 -12.84
CA LEU A 53 -1.12 7.94 -13.88
C LEU A 53 -1.28 8.76 -15.17
N SER A 54 -1.00 8.12 -16.31
CA SER A 54 -1.32 8.67 -17.63
C SER A 54 -2.83 8.97 -17.76
N ALA A 55 -3.21 9.89 -18.66
CA ALA A 55 -4.63 10.20 -18.90
C ALA A 55 -5.44 8.95 -19.27
N ARG A 56 -4.89 8.11 -20.15
CA ARG A 56 -5.47 6.82 -20.55
C ARG A 56 -5.64 5.87 -19.36
N SER A 57 -4.64 5.76 -18.49
CA SER A 57 -4.70 4.89 -17.30
C SER A 57 -5.74 5.37 -16.30
N ARG A 58 -5.95 6.69 -16.19
CA ARG A 58 -7.01 7.27 -15.33
C ARG A 58 -8.41 6.97 -15.87
N GLU A 59 -8.61 7.08 -17.18
CA GLU A 59 -9.87 6.70 -17.83
C GLU A 59 -10.15 5.21 -17.65
N GLU A 60 -9.18 4.35 -17.94
CA GLU A 60 -9.34 2.89 -17.80
C GLU A 60 -9.61 2.48 -16.34
N LEU A 61 -8.97 3.15 -15.38
CA LEU A 61 -9.24 2.94 -13.97
C LEU A 61 -10.67 3.35 -13.62
N ALA A 62 -11.13 4.53 -14.05
CA ALA A 62 -12.50 4.99 -13.80
C ALA A 62 -13.54 4.04 -14.40
N GLU A 63 -13.31 3.53 -15.61
CA GLU A 63 -14.19 2.54 -16.25
C GLU A 63 -14.26 1.22 -15.47
N ARG A 64 -13.11 0.70 -15.04
CA ARG A 64 -13.04 -0.53 -14.22
C ARG A 64 -13.75 -0.36 -12.89
N GLN A 65 -13.61 0.81 -12.25
CA GLN A 65 -14.34 1.12 -11.04
C GLN A 65 -15.86 1.13 -11.26
N ALA A 66 -16.32 1.78 -12.33
CA ALA A 66 -17.74 1.84 -12.66
C ALA A 66 -18.32 0.43 -12.90
N ARG A 67 -17.59 -0.42 -13.64
CA ARG A 67 -18.00 -1.83 -13.85
C ARG A 67 -18.06 -2.61 -12.55
N LEU A 68 -17.04 -2.49 -11.70
CA LEU A 68 -17.00 -3.19 -10.42
C LEU A 68 -18.14 -2.75 -9.49
N LEU A 69 -18.47 -1.46 -9.45
CA LEU A 69 -19.60 -0.96 -8.67
C LEU A 69 -20.95 -1.45 -9.21
N ALA A 70 -21.12 -1.52 -10.53
CA ALA A 70 -22.33 -2.06 -11.16
C ALA A 70 -22.52 -3.55 -10.87
N VAL A 71 -21.45 -4.35 -10.93
CA VAL A 71 -21.47 -5.78 -10.60
C VAL A 71 -21.82 -6.02 -9.13
N LEU A 72 -21.41 -5.11 -8.24
CA LEU A 72 -21.75 -5.16 -6.82
C LEU A 72 -23.10 -4.51 -6.51
N GLU A 73 -23.79 -3.86 -7.44
CA GLU A 73 -25.02 -3.13 -7.15
C GLU A 73 -26.14 -4.09 -6.68
N GLY A 74 -26.75 -3.79 -5.53
CA GLY A 74 -27.79 -4.64 -4.94
C GLY A 74 -27.28 -5.94 -4.27
N LYS A 75 -25.97 -6.18 -4.23
CA LYS A 75 -25.35 -7.37 -3.60
C LYS A 75 -24.73 -7.05 -2.24
N GLN A 76 -24.99 -7.87 -1.22
CA GLN A 76 -24.43 -7.69 0.12
C GLN A 76 -23.24 -8.62 0.40
N HIS A 77 -23.17 -9.77 -0.29
CA HIS A 77 -22.09 -10.74 -0.15
C HIS A 77 -21.45 -11.07 -1.50
N ILE A 78 -20.13 -11.35 -1.49
CA ILE A 78 -19.42 -11.84 -2.69
C ILE A 78 -20.00 -13.18 -3.15
N ASP A 79 -20.47 -13.99 -2.21
CA ASP A 79 -21.07 -15.31 -2.47
C ASP A 79 -22.43 -15.23 -3.20
N GLU A 80 -23.00 -14.03 -3.36
CA GLU A 80 -24.20 -13.77 -4.17
C GLU A 80 -23.88 -13.50 -5.66
N LEU A 81 -22.60 -13.41 -6.00
CA LEU A 81 -22.14 -13.32 -7.39
C LEU A 81 -22.00 -14.73 -7.99
N ASP A 82 -22.25 -14.85 -9.29
CA ASP A 82 -21.88 -16.05 -10.02
C ASP A 82 -20.34 -16.16 -10.13
N GLY A 83 -19.84 -17.36 -10.41
CA GLY A 83 -18.40 -17.61 -10.47
C GLY A 83 -17.68 -16.74 -11.50
N ASP A 84 -18.37 -16.39 -12.60
CA ASP A 84 -17.83 -15.53 -13.65
C ASP A 84 -17.70 -14.08 -13.18
N ALA A 85 -18.70 -13.54 -12.47
CA ALA A 85 -18.66 -12.19 -11.93
C ALA A 85 -17.65 -12.07 -10.77
N GLN A 86 -17.47 -13.13 -9.97
CA GLN A 86 -16.41 -13.17 -8.97
C GLN A 86 -15.03 -13.09 -9.62
N ALA A 87 -14.77 -13.89 -10.65
CA ALA A 87 -13.51 -13.86 -11.41
C ALA A 87 -13.26 -12.49 -12.05
N GLN A 88 -14.31 -11.84 -12.55
CA GLN A 88 -14.22 -10.49 -13.13
C GLN A 88 -13.84 -9.44 -12.08
N VAL A 89 -14.46 -9.47 -10.90
CA VAL A 89 -14.11 -8.56 -9.79
C VAL A 89 -12.66 -8.75 -9.36
N GLU A 90 -12.22 -10.00 -9.22
CA GLU A 90 -10.82 -10.31 -8.88
C GLU A 90 -9.84 -9.79 -9.94
N ALA A 91 -10.16 -9.97 -11.22
CA ALA A 91 -9.35 -9.47 -12.33
C ALA A 91 -9.26 -7.93 -12.32
N ASP A 92 -10.37 -7.24 -12.10
CA ASP A 92 -10.42 -5.78 -12.07
C ASP A 92 -9.69 -5.20 -10.85
N VAL A 93 -9.84 -5.80 -9.66
CA VAL A 93 -9.09 -5.41 -8.46
C VAL A 93 -7.59 -5.57 -8.68
N LYS A 94 -7.16 -6.73 -9.17
CA LYS A 94 -5.73 -6.99 -9.44
C LYS A 94 -5.17 -6.02 -10.47
N TRP A 95 -5.95 -5.67 -11.49
CA TRP A 95 -5.50 -4.67 -12.45
C TRP A 95 -5.32 -3.29 -11.81
N ILE A 96 -6.28 -2.85 -10.98
CA ILE A 96 -6.20 -1.55 -10.30
C ILE A 96 -4.96 -1.51 -9.40
N GLU A 97 -4.73 -2.55 -8.59
CA GLU A 97 -3.57 -2.65 -7.71
C GLU A 97 -2.25 -2.60 -8.49
N ASN A 98 -2.16 -3.33 -9.61
CA ASN A 98 -0.99 -3.33 -10.47
C ASN A 98 -0.78 -1.97 -11.14
N ALA A 99 -1.84 -1.30 -11.60
CA ALA A 99 -1.76 0.02 -12.21
C ALA A 99 -1.22 1.05 -11.22
N LEU A 100 -1.69 1.03 -9.97
CA LEU A 100 -1.23 1.93 -8.92
C LEU A 100 0.21 1.64 -8.49
N THR A 101 0.59 0.36 -8.39
CA THR A 101 1.97 -0.04 -8.08
C THR A 101 2.93 0.44 -9.16
N ARG A 102 2.56 0.25 -10.44
CA ARG A 102 3.37 0.72 -11.58
C ARG A 102 3.50 2.23 -11.61
N ALA A 103 2.41 2.96 -11.34
CA ALA A 103 2.45 4.42 -11.28
C ALA A 103 3.41 4.92 -10.19
N GLU A 104 3.41 4.27 -9.03
CA GLU A 104 4.35 4.59 -7.96
C GLU A 104 5.80 4.25 -8.32
N ASP A 105 6.03 3.10 -8.98
CA ASP A 105 7.34 2.68 -9.44
C ASP A 105 7.93 3.61 -10.52
N GLU A 106 7.08 4.10 -11.43
CA GLU A 106 7.43 5.02 -12.51
C GLU A 106 7.62 6.48 -12.04
N ARG A 107 7.17 6.80 -10.82
CA ARG A 107 7.30 8.14 -10.22
C ARG A 107 8.76 8.59 -10.17
N MET A 108 9.02 9.80 -10.64
CA MET A 108 10.37 10.39 -10.66
C MET A 108 10.70 11.05 -9.32
N VAL A 109 11.84 10.67 -8.73
CA VAL A 109 12.41 11.29 -7.53
C VAL A 109 13.72 11.97 -7.89
N CYS A 110 13.74 13.30 -7.77
CA CYS A 110 14.93 14.12 -7.99
C CYS A 110 15.53 14.57 -6.67
N GLU A 111 16.77 14.19 -6.41
CA GLU A 111 17.49 14.59 -5.20
C GLU A 111 18.83 15.26 -5.52
N ARG A 112 19.26 16.17 -4.64
CA ARG A 112 20.57 16.83 -4.75
C ARG A 112 21.61 16.06 -3.95
N ARG A 113 22.38 15.19 -4.61
CA ARG A 113 23.46 14.40 -4.00
C ARG A 113 24.81 15.09 -4.15
N ARG A 114 25.75 14.84 -3.22
CA ARG A 114 27.15 15.23 -3.37
C ARG A 114 27.87 14.24 -4.29
N ILE A 115 28.75 14.73 -5.14
CA ILE A 115 29.62 13.88 -5.96
C ILE A 115 30.72 13.30 -5.06
N LEU A 116 31.04 12.01 -5.20
CA LEU A 116 32.13 11.38 -4.46
C LEU A 116 33.46 12.08 -4.79
N GLY A 117 34.23 12.44 -3.75
CA GLY A 117 35.49 13.18 -3.91
C GLY A 117 35.33 14.67 -4.22
N SER A 118 34.12 15.25 -4.16
CA SER A 118 33.88 16.68 -4.34
C SER A 118 32.87 17.24 -3.34
N ASN A 119 32.98 18.52 -3.02
CA ASN A 119 31.97 19.24 -2.24
C ASN A 119 30.77 19.71 -3.09
N ARG A 120 30.85 19.58 -4.41
CA ARG A 120 29.78 19.98 -5.34
C ARG A 120 28.57 19.06 -5.21
N LYS A 121 27.37 19.64 -5.30
CA LYS A 121 26.10 18.91 -5.37
C LYS A 121 25.59 18.88 -6.80
N GLU A 122 25.14 17.71 -7.24
CA GLU A 122 24.48 17.48 -8.53
C GLU A 122 23.04 17.02 -8.31
N ARG A 123 22.16 17.30 -9.27
CA ARG A 123 20.77 16.85 -9.25
C ARG A 123 20.68 15.52 -9.98
N VAL A 124 20.31 14.48 -9.25
CA VAL A 124 20.14 13.13 -9.80
C VAL A 124 18.66 12.78 -9.71
N CYS A 125 18.06 12.49 -10.85
CA CYS A 125 16.66 12.09 -10.95
C CYS A 125 16.59 10.61 -11.35
N LYS A 126 15.85 9.81 -10.59
CA LYS A 126 15.63 8.38 -10.84
C LYS A 126 14.19 8.02 -10.56
N THR A 127 13.70 6.94 -11.16
CA THR A 127 12.39 6.40 -10.79
C THR A 127 12.47 5.73 -9.41
N VAL A 128 11.33 5.57 -8.73
CA VAL A 128 11.26 4.82 -7.47
C VAL A 128 11.72 3.37 -7.68
N ALA A 129 11.36 2.76 -8.81
CA ALA A 129 11.82 1.41 -9.17
C ALA A 129 13.35 1.33 -9.28
N GLN A 130 13.98 2.27 -10.00
CA GLN A 130 15.45 2.33 -10.12
C GLN A 130 16.12 2.55 -8.77
N LEU A 131 15.55 3.41 -7.92
CA LEU A 131 16.08 3.66 -6.60
C LEU A 131 15.99 2.43 -5.69
N ARG A 132 14.92 1.63 -5.83
CA ARG A 132 14.76 0.36 -5.11
C ARG A 132 15.77 -0.67 -5.59
N GLU A 133 15.92 -0.83 -6.91
CA GLU A 133 16.89 -1.74 -7.52
C GLU A 133 18.33 -1.40 -7.09
N GLU A 134 18.72 -0.13 -7.10
CA GLU A 134 20.04 0.31 -6.64
C GLU A 134 20.30 -0.01 -5.16
N ARG A 135 19.27 0.14 -4.31
CA ARG A 135 19.36 -0.21 -2.89
C ARG A 135 19.49 -1.71 -2.69
N GLU A 136 18.73 -2.51 -3.43
CA GLU A 136 18.79 -3.97 -3.37
C GLU A 136 20.12 -4.51 -3.89
N ALA A 137 20.63 -3.96 -5.00
CA ALA A 137 21.95 -4.28 -5.54
C ALA A 137 23.08 -3.92 -4.56
N ALA A 138 22.99 -2.75 -3.90
CA ALA A 138 23.98 -2.38 -2.88
C ALA A 138 23.95 -3.33 -1.67
N ARG A 139 22.76 -3.76 -1.24
CA ARG A 139 22.58 -4.74 -0.15
C ARG A 139 23.14 -6.11 -0.53
N SER A 140 22.82 -6.62 -1.71
CA SER A 140 23.30 -7.93 -2.15
C SER A 140 24.83 -8.00 -2.24
N VAL A 141 25.49 -6.91 -2.67
CA VAL A 141 26.95 -6.79 -2.65
C VAL A 141 27.51 -6.80 -1.22
N MET A 142 26.83 -6.19 -0.25
CA MET A 142 27.25 -6.23 1.16
C MET A 142 27.04 -7.62 1.77
N ASP A 143 25.90 -8.26 1.50
CA ASP A 143 25.56 -9.58 2.04
C ASP A 143 26.48 -10.66 1.48
N SER A 144 26.78 -10.62 0.18
CA SER A 144 27.70 -11.57 -0.48
C SER A 144 29.17 -11.40 -0.05
N ARG A 145 29.56 -10.22 0.45
CA ARG A 145 30.89 -9.98 1.04
C ARG A 145 31.04 -10.56 2.45
N GLY A 146 29.95 -10.90 3.13
CA GLY A 146 29.96 -11.58 4.43
C GLY A 146 30.39 -13.06 4.36
N THR A 147 30.36 -13.67 3.18
CA THR A 147 30.86 -15.03 2.93
C THR A 147 32.23 -14.96 2.24
N CYS A 148 33.26 -14.49 2.96
CA CYS A 148 34.64 -14.66 2.49
C CYS A 148 35.05 -16.13 2.70
N ILE A 149 34.68 -17.02 1.77
CA ILE A 149 35.09 -18.43 1.77
C ILE A 149 36.59 -18.56 1.39
N ASP A 150 37.17 -17.51 0.80
CA ASP A 150 38.55 -17.51 0.28
C ASP A 150 39.37 -16.30 0.76
N CYS A 151 39.14 -15.86 2.00
CA CYS A 151 40.09 -14.98 2.69
C CYS A 151 41.28 -15.85 3.15
N LYS A 152 42.20 -16.15 2.23
CA LYS A 152 43.48 -16.78 2.58
C LYS A 152 44.30 -15.78 3.39
N VAL A 153 44.33 -15.99 4.70
CA VAL A 153 45.24 -15.30 5.61
C VAL A 153 46.62 -15.89 5.36
N GLU A 154 47.48 -15.15 4.66
CA GLU A 154 48.93 -15.42 4.61
C GLU A 154 49.60 -15.05 5.93
#